data_AF-A0A016WM29-F1
#
_entry.id   AF-A0A016WM29-F1
#
_cell.length_a   1.000
_cell.length_b   1.000
_cell.length_c   1.000
_cell.angle_alpha   90.00
_cell.angle_beta   90.00
_cell.angle_gamma   90.00
#
_symmetry.space_group_name_H-M   'P 1'
#
loop_
_entity.id
_entity.type
_entity.pdbx_description
1 polymer ?
#
loop_
_entity_poly.entity_id
_entity_poly.type
_entity_poly.pdbx_seq_one_letter_code
_entity_poly.pdbx_strand_id
1 'polypeptide(L)'
;MSCPIHHSAAHFDSEGQVCAQAAALFERTRSRSLVVAGASRYAVKGDHRSECQRQFQIADAAHNSRTMFHWVNTVLKDLAEEDVRTGGIEDDHFFVQWHGMSETSCVASDVFISTGIANNSVYDKNIPANKLMLSFNRLAVDLRLEAKTPRQDVQCKLTAGTNVFGRYVNGVPGESVCNTTAQEKDVIGRFVHVEQKAASRDNISLWTSVIEDAFPVAHASQPIAATILTALGLLCTLLF
;
A
#
# COMPACT_ATOMS: atom_id res chain seq x y z
N MET A 1 11.01 -8.67 12.36
CA MET A 1 9.89 -8.89 11.41
C MET A 1 9.95 -7.77 10.38
N SER A 2 9.49 -7.98 9.14
CA SER A 2 9.36 -6.91 8.13
C SER A 2 8.04 -6.17 8.32
N CYS A 3 7.90 -4.95 7.81
CA CYS A 3 6.61 -4.26 7.78
C CYS A 3 5.63 -5.05 6.87
N PRO A 4 4.38 -5.32 7.29
CA PRO A 4 3.44 -6.23 6.61
C PRO A 4 2.90 -5.74 5.25
N ILE A 5 3.51 -4.70 4.67
CA ILE A 5 2.94 -3.96 3.55
C ILE A 5 3.55 -4.43 2.22
N HIS A 6 2.67 -4.63 1.25
CA HIS A 6 2.99 -4.68 -0.17
C HIS A 6 2.53 -3.39 -0.84
N HIS A 7 3.45 -2.58 -1.35
CA HIS A 7 3.12 -1.33 -2.01
C HIS A 7 2.90 -1.53 -3.50
N SER A 8 1.96 -0.78 -4.07
CA SER A 8 1.85 -0.62 -5.51
C SER A 8 1.46 0.81 -5.92
N ALA A 9 1.85 1.22 -7.13
CA ALA A 9 1.45 2.51 -7.73
C ALA A 9 1.13 2.32 -9.21
N ALA A 10 -0.14 2.52 -9.58
CA ALA A 10 -0.67 2.14 -10.89
C ALA A 10 -0.54 3.23 -11.97
N HIS A 11 -0.41 4.50 -11.59
CA HIS A 11 -0.54 5.63 -12.50
C HIS A 11 0.74 6.46 -12.63
N PHE A 12 1.74 5.86 -13.27
CA PHE A 12 2.99 6.54 -13.61
C PHE A 12 2.73 7.81 -14.42
N ASP A 13 3.40 8.90 -14.02
CA ASP A 13 3.42 10.19 -14.71
C ASP A 13 2.03 10.81 -14.98
N SER A 14 1.02 10.46 -14.18
CA SER A 14 -0.33 11.02 -14.34
C SER A 14 -1.04 11.33 -13.02
N GLU A 15 -0.37 11.13 -11.87
CA GLU A 15 -0.86 11.42 -10.52
C GLU A 15 0.22 12.09 -9.65
N GLY A 16 1.09 12.88 -10.29
CA GLY A 16 2.25 13.48 -9.64
C GLY A 16 3.32 12.43 -9.33
N GLN A 17 4.03 12.62 -8.21
CA GLN A 17 5.18 11.79 -7.82
C GLN A 17 4.79 10.52 -7.05
N VAL A 18 3.60 9.96 -7.29
CA VAL A 18 3.08 8.81 -6.53
C VAL A 18 3.98 7.57 -6.62
N CYS A 19 4.62 7.34 -7.76
CA CYS A 19 5.57 6.25 -7.94
C CYS A 19 6.83 6.45 -7.08
N ALA A 20 7.37 7.67 -7.05
CA ALA A 20 8.53 8.01 -6.23
C ALA A 20 8.19 7.94 -4.73
N GLN A 21 6.99 8.35 -4.33
CA GLN A 21 6.50 8.17 -2.97
C GLN A 21 6.42 6.69 -2.60
N ALA A 22 5.76 5.86 -3.41
CA ALA A 22 5.64 4.43 -3.12
C ALA A 22 7.02 3.76 -2.97
N ALA A 23 7.99 4.13 -3.80
CA ALA A 23 9.37 3.67 -3.70
C ALA A 23 10.06 4.12 -2.41
N ALA A 24 9.96 5.40 -2.07
CA ALA A 24 10.56 5.94 -0.86
C ALA A 24 9.95 5.33 0.41
N LEU A 25 8.63 5.08 0.43
CA LEU A 25 7.97 4.41 1.55
C LEU A 25 8.42 2.96 1.66
N PHE A 26 8.46 2.21 0.55
CA PHE A 26 8.96 0.83 0.53
C PHE A 26 10.34 0.71 1.18
N GLU A 27 11.28 1.58 0.80
CA GLU A 27 12.64 1.59 1.36
C GLU A 27 12.65 1.97 2.85
N ARG A 28 11.97 3.06 3.22
CA ARG A 28 12.02 3.60 4.58
C ARG A 28 11.35 2.70 5.60
N THR A 29 10.22 2.10 5.24
CA THR A 29 9.44 1.25 6.17
C THR A 29 9.85 -0.22 6.09
N ARG A 30 10.83 -0.58 5.24
CA ARG A 30 11.28 -1.96 5.01
C ARG A 30 10.10 -2.90 4.74
N SER A 31 9.23 -2.44 3.85
CA SER A 31 8.04 -3.16 3.40
C SER A 31 8.42 -4.40 2.58
N ARG A 32 7.47 -5.31 2.39
CA ARG A 32 7.72 -6.62 1.76
C ARG A 32 7.97 -6.53 0.26
N SER A 33 7.23 -5.68 -0.44
CA SER A 33 7.39 -5.53 -1.90
C SER A 33 6.93 -4.17 -2.40
N LEU A 34 7.36 -3.86 -3.62
CA LEU A 34 6.94 -2.70 -4.40
C LEU A 34 6.65 -3.12 -5.84
N VAL A 35 5.48 -2.74 -6.36
CA VAL A 35 5.12 -2.89 -7.78
C VAL A 35 4.71 -1.53 -8.36
N VAL A 36 5.44 -1.05 -9.37
CA VAL A 36 5.12 0.22 -10.03
C VAL A 36 4.78 -0.05 -11.49
N ALA A 37 3.69 0.55 -11.98
CA ALA A 37 3.38 0.51 -13.40
C ALA A 37 4.46 1.27 -14.18
N GLY A 38 5.10 0.62 -15.16
CA GLY A 38 6.14 1.25 -15.97
C GLY A 38 5.63 2.17 -17.08
N ALA A 39 4.32 2.18 -17.33
CA ALA A 39 3.68 2.97 -18.38
C ALA A 39 2.61 3.90 -17.79
N SER A 40 2.50 5.10 -18.37
CA SER A 40 1.37 5.99 -18.09
C SER A 40 0.07 5.37 -18.57
N ARG A 41 -1.04 5.62 -17.85
CA ARG A 41 -2.39 5.20 -18.28
C ARG A 41 -2.83 5.80 -19.63
N TYR A 42 -2.09 6.79 -20.13
CA TYR A 42 -2.29 7.43 -21.43
C TYR A 42 -1.22 7.06 -22.47
N ALA A 43 -0.42 6.02 -22.21
CA ALA A 43 0.72 5.66 -23.07
C ALA A 43 0.31 5.19 -24.48
N VAL A 44 -0.93 4.74 -24.67
CA VAL A 44 -1.44 4.31 -25.98
C VAL A 44 -2.16 5.47 -26.65
N LYS A 45 -1.65 5.90 -27.81
CA LYS A 45 -2.26 6.98 -28.61
C LYS A 45 -3.54 6.50 -29.28
N GLY A 46 -4.59 7.32 -29.23
CA GLY A 46 -5.93 6.99 -29.75
C GLY A 46 -6.86 6.53 -28.65
N ASP A 47 -8.16 6.38 -28.94
CA ASP A 47 -9.15 5.99 -27.93
C ASP A 47 -9.23 4.46 -27.74
N HIS A 48 -8.11 3.84 -27.41
CA HIS A 48 -8.02 2.41 -27.19
C HIS A 48 -8.46 2.07 -25.77
N ARG A 49 -9.71 1.60 -25.64
CA ARG A 49 -10.30 1.22 -24.35
C ARG A 49 -9.83 -0.15 -23.87
N SER A 50 -9.76 -0.31 -22.56
CA SER A 50 -9.51 -1.60 -21.90
C SER A 50 -10.65 -2.57 -22.22
N GLU A 51 -10.33 -3.80 -22.62
CA GLU A 51 -11.32 -4.87 -22.77
C GLU A 51 -11.91 -5.30 -21.43
N CYS A 52 -11.16 -5.11 -20.34
CA CYS A 52 -11.57 -5.43 -18.98
C CYS A 52 -12.65 -4.46 -18.48
N GLN A 53 -12.43 -3.16 -18.68
CA GLN A 53 -13.36 -2.10 -18.27
C GLN A 53 -13.35 -0.97 -19.29
N ARG A 54 -14.34 -0.95 -20.19
CA ARG A 54 -14.34 -0.11 -21.40
C ARG A 54 -14.35 1.40 -21.15
N GLN A 55 -14.69 1.84 -19.95
CA GLN A 55 -14.62 3.25 -19.57
C GLN A 55 -13.17 3.73 -19.37
N PHE A 56 -12.21 2.83 -19.16
CA PHE A 56 -10.80 3.16 -18.94
C PHE A 56 -9.95 2.91 -20.19
N GLN A 57 -8.78 3.55 -20.23
CA GLN A 57 -7.79 3.38 -21.29
C GLN A 57 -7.12 2.00 -21.16
N ILE A 58 -6.68 1.43 -22.28
CA ILE A 58 -6.04 0.10 -22.29
C ILE A 58 -4.74 0.07 -21.48
N ALA A 59 -4.04 1.21 -21.35
CA ALA A 59 -2.82 1.33 -20.55
C ALA A 59 -3.09 1.60 -19.06
N ASP A 60 -4.34 1.79 -18.64
CA ASP A 60 -4.68 2.00 -17.24
C ASP A 60 -4.48 0.71 -16.42
N ALA A 61 -3.39 0.67 -15.67
CA ALA A 61 -2.96 -0.51 -14.93
C ALA A 61 -3.89 -0.88 -13.75
N ALA A 62 -4.63 0.08 -13.18
CA ALA A 62 -5.58 -0.16 -12.10
C ALA A 62 -6.89 -0.78 -12.61
N HIS A 63 -7.18 -0.65 -13.91
CA HIS A 63 -8.44 -1.03 -14.54
C HIS A 63 -8.27 -2.02 -15.71
N ASN A 64 -7.11 -2.65 -15.82
CA ASN A 64 -6.82 -3.66 -16.85
C ASN A 64 -6.08 -4.87 -16.26
N SER A 65 -6.71 -6.05 -16.36
CA SER A 65 -6.17 -7.32 -15.88
C SER A 65 -5.08 -7.91 -16.79
N ARG A 66 -4.86 -7.36 -17.99
CA ARG A 66 -3.86 -7.85 -18.96
C ARG A 66 -2.55 -7.06 -18.92
N THR A 67 -2.22 -6.46 -17.79
CA THR A 67 -0.96 -5.71 -17.60
C THR A 67 0.01 -6.51 -16.75
N MET A 68 1.32 -6.31 -16.95
CA MET A 68 2.33 -6.89 -16.05
C MET A 68 2.15 -6.39 -14.61
N PHE A 69 1.66 -5.16 -14.43
CA PHE A 69 1.32 -4.62 -13.12
C PHE A 69 0.27 -5.48 -12.41
N HIS A 70 -0.83 -5.83 -13.07
CA HIS A 70 -1.84 -6.70 -12.49
C HIS A 70 -1.28 -8.09 -12.19
N TRP A 71 -0.60 -8.70 -13.17
CA TRP A 71 -0.06 -10.05 -13.04
C TRP A 71 0.91 -10.19 -11.85
N VAL A 72 1.87 -9.27 -11.70
CA VAL A 72 2.81 -9.30 -10.58
C VAL A 72 2.10 -9.13 -9.24
N ASN A 73 1.14 -8.20 -9.15
CA ASN A 73 0.36 -8.01 -7.92
C ASN A 73 -0.46 -9.27 -7.55
N THR A 74 -1.07 -9.95 -8.52
CA THR A 74 -1.81 -11.20 -8.26
C THR A 74 -0.90 -12.32 -7.75
N VAL A 75 0.29 -12.48 -8.34
CA VAL A 75 1.27 -13.48 -7.88
C VAL A 75 1.72 -13.18 -6.44
N LEU A 76 1.99 -11.91 -6.11
CA LEU A 76 2.37 -11.53 -4.75
C LEU A 76 1.25 -11.79 -3.74
N LYS A 77 -0.01 -11.56 -4.11
CA LYS A 77 -1.17 -11.90 -3.29
C LYS A 77 -1.25 -13.40 -3.05
N ASP A 78 -1.09 -14.22 -4.08
CA ASP A 78 -1.20 -15.67 -3.95
C ASP A 78 -0.06 -16.26 -3.10
N LEU A 79 1.17 -15.73 -3.26
CA LEU A 79 2.31 -16.07 -2.41
C LEU A 79 2.10 -15.65 -0.95
N ALA A 80 1.53 -14.47 -0.71
CA ALA A 80 1.18 -14.03 0.64
C ALA A 80 0.14 -14.93 1.30
N GLU A 81 -0.82 -15.47 0.54
CA GLU A 81 -1.78 -16.44 1.07
C GLU A 81 -1.13 -17.81 1.35
N GLU A 82 -0.16 -18.22 0.55
CA GLU A 82 0.62 -19.42 0.81
C GLU A 82 1.47 -19.29 2.08
N ASP A 83 2.10 -18.15 2.31
CA ASP A 83 2.86 -17.86 3.53
C ASP A 83 1.96 -17.96 4.77
N VAL A 84 0.77 -17.35 4.73
CA VAL A 84 -0.22 -17.46 5.82
C VAL A 84 -0.65 -18.91 6.04
N ARG A 85 -0.91 -19.70 4.99
CA ARG A 85 -1.31 -21.12 5.13
C ARG A 85 -0.22 -22.02 5.72
N THR A 86 1.04 -21.70 5.47
CA THR A 86 2.19 -22.54 5.86
C THR A 86 2.77 -22.19 7.23
N GLY A 87 2.16 -21.23 7.94
CA GLY A 87 2.54 -20.86 9.32
C GLY A 87 2.68 -19.36 9.55
N GLY A 88 2.41 -18.52 8.55
CA GLY A 88 2.36 -17.08 8.68
C GLY A 88 1.15 -16.59 9.50
N ILE A 89 1.21 -15.32 9.91
CA ILE A 89 0.13 -14.66 10.66
C ILE A 89 -0.80 -13.98 9.65
N GLU A 90 -2.11 -14.15 9.77
CA GLU A 90 -3.12 -13.63 8.83
C GLU A 90 -3.01 -12.11 8.58
N ASP A 91 -2.68 -11.34 9.62
CA ASP A 91 -2.50 -9.88 9.58
C ASP A 91 -1.12 -9.42 9.06
N ASP A 92 -0.26 -10.34 8.61
CA ASP A 92 1.13 -10.04 8.20
C ASP A 92 1.26 -9.61 6.73
N HIS A 93 0.14 -9.56 6.00
CA HIS A 93 0.10 -9.19 4.58
C HIS A 93 -1.13 -8.36 4.21
N PHE A 94 -0.89 -7.09 3.87
CA PHE A 94 -1.88 -6.26 3.18
C PHE A 94 -1.25 -5.40 2.08
N PHE A 95 -2.09 -5.01 1.13
CA PHE A 95 -1.71 -4.41 -0.14
C PHE A 95 -2.16 -2.96 -0.18
N VAL A 96 -1.22 -2.03 -0.19
CA VAL A 96 -1.49 -0.59 -0.31
C VAL A 96 -1.24 -0.17 -1.75
N GLN A 97 -2.27 0.29 -2.44
CA GLN A 97 -2.15 0.92 -3.75
C GLN A 97 -2.29 2.44 -3.62
N TRP A 98 -1.20 3.13 -3.96
CA TRP A 98 -1.08 4.58 -3.87
C TRP A 98 -1.56 5.24 -5.16
N HIS A 99 -2.38 6.26 -4.99
CA HIS A 99 -2.89 7.13 -6.04
C HIS A 99 -2.68 8.59 -5.66
N GLY A 100 -2.85 9.48 -6.63
CA GLY A 100 -2.92 10.91 -6.40
C GLY A 100 -4.24 11.45 -6.94
N MET A 101 -4.89 12.32 -6.17
CA MET A 101 -6.15 12.96 -6.56
C MET A 101 -5.97 14.47 -6.79
N SER A 102 -6.90 15.05 -7.55
CA SER A 102 -6.99 16.49 -7.73
C SER A 102 -7.35 17.20 -6.42
N GLU A 103 -6.88 18.44 -6.24
CA GLU A 103 -7.26 19.32 -5.13
C GLU A 103 -8.78 19.55 -5.02
N THR A 104 -9.49 19.40 -6.14
CA THR A 104 -10.96 19.53 -6.23
C THR A 104 -11.71 18.22 -5.97
N SER A 105 -11.02 17.10 -5.88
CA SER A 105 -11.63 15.80 -5.56
C SER A 105 -11.73 15.60 -4.06
N CYS A 106 -12.81 14.96 -3.61
CA CYS A 106 -13.03 14.57 -2.21
C CYS A 106 -12.74 15.72 -1.23
N VAL A 107 -13.41 16.86 -1.48
CA VAL A 107 -13.14 18.18 -0.86
C VAL A 107 -13.05 18.17 0.66
N ALA A 108 -13.67 17.21 1.33
CA ALA A 108 -13.67 17.07 2.77
C ALA A 108 -12.41 16.39 3.34
N SER A 109 -11.47 15.94 2.50
CA SER A 109 -10.25 15.23 2.93
C SER A 109 -9.06 15.55 2.05
N ASP A 110 -7.86 15.50 2.60
CA ASP A 110 -6.60 15.57 1.87
C ASP A 110 -6.06 14.19 1.53
N VAL A 111 -6.54 13.17 2.24
CA VAL A 111 -6.32 11.76 1.97
C VAL A 111 -7.64 11.01 2.09
N PHE A 112 -7.97 10.20 1.10
CA PHE A 112 -9.11 9.30 1.15
C PHE A 112 -8.62 7.84 1.09
N ILE A 113 -8.91 7.07 2.14
CA ILE A 113 -8.40 5.71 2.34
C ILE A 113 -9.57 4.74 2.28
N SER A 114 -9.61 3.90 1.25
CA SER A 114 -10.65 2.88 1.08
C SER A 114 -10.08 1.47 1.04
N THR A 115 -10.94 0.46 1.10
CA THR A 115 -10.58 -0.95 0.96
C THR A 115 -11.19 -1.55 -0.31
N GLY A 116 -11.46 -0.71 -1.33
CA GLY A 116 -12.10 -1.15 -2.57
C GLY A 116 -13.62 -1.24 -2.50
N ILE A 117 -14.25 -0.63 -1.47
CA ILE A 117 -15.70 -0.60 -1.31
C ILE A 117 -16.15 0.75 -0.73
N ALA A 118 -17.41 1.11 -0.98
CA ALA A 118 -18.04 2.30 -0.42
C ALA A 118 -18.34 2.16 1.08
N ASN A 119 -19.11 3.09 1.66
CA ASN A 119 -19.47 3.06 3.08
C ASN A 119 -20.04 1.69 3.49
N ASN A 120 -19.34 1.02 4.39
CA ASN A 120 -19.66 -0.32 4.87
C ASN A 120 -19.17 -0.49 6.33
N SER A 121 -19.79 -1.43 7.06
CA SER A 121 -19.39 -1.79 8.44
C SER A 121 -17.96 -2.32 8.59
N VAL A 122 -17.28 -2.71 7.51
CA VAL A 122 -15.85 -3.08 7.53
C VAL A 122 -14.99 -1.96 8.11
N TYR A 123 -15.38 -0.70 7.89
CA TYR A 123 -14.71 0.48 8.43
C TYR A 123 -15.01 0.75 9.91
N ASP A 124 -15.85 -0.04 10.56
CA ASP A 124 -16.00 0.01 12.02
C ASP A 124 -15.00 -0.95 12.72
N LYS A 125 -14.24 -1.73 11.95
CA LYS A 125 -13.27 -2.72 12.45
C LYS A 125 -11.84 -2.17 12.46
N ASN A 126 -10.94 -2.88 13.13
CA ASN A 126 -9.50 -2.55 13.19
C ASN A 126 -8.73 -3.01 11.93
N ILE A 127 -9.11 -2.48 10.75
CA ILE A 127 -8.47 -2.82 9.48
C ILE A 127 -7.29 -1.88 9.15
N PRO A 128 -6.34 -2.29 8.28
CA PRO A 128 -5.21 -1.46 7.86
C PRO A 128 -5.59 -0.05 7.40
N ALA A 129 -6.68 0.10 6.63
CA ALA A 129 -7.18 1.41 6.18
C ALA A 129 -7.49 2.36 7.36
N ASN A 130 -8.14 1.85 8.41
CA ASN A 130 -8.47 2.65 9.60
C ASN A 130 -7.24 2.96 10.44
N LYS A 131 -6.30 2.01 10.58
CA LYS A 131 -5.03 2.26 11.29
C LYS A 131 -4.25 3.39 10.62
N LEU A 132 -4.10 3.35 9.30
CA LEU A 132 -3.46 4.43 8.54
C LEU A 132 -4.18 5.77 8.71
N MET A 133 -5.51 5.78 8.59
CA MET A 133 -6.31 7.00 8.75
C MET A 133 -6.16 7.61 10.16
N LEU A 134 -6.24 6.80 11.22
CA LEU A 134 -6.09 7.25 12.60
C LEU A 134 -4.68 7.80 12.85
N SER A 135 -3.64 7.07 12.43
CA SER A 135 -2.24 7.50 12.56
C SER A 135 -1.97 8.78 11.76
N PHE A 136 -2.49 8.90 10.54
CA PHE A 136 -2.39 10.11 9.73
C PHE A 136 -3.00 11.31 10.44
N ASN A 137 -4.25 11.22 10.87
CA ASN A 137 -4.94 12.34 11.52
C ASN A 137 -4.26 12.77 12.83
N ARG A 138 -3.68 11.82 13.57
CA ARG A 138 -2.93 12.13 14.78
C ARG A 138 -1.62 12.86 14.50
N LEU A 139 -0.89 12.45 13.46
CA LEU A 139 0.44 12.99 13.13
C LEU A 139 0.40 14.24 12.24
N ALA A 140 -0.67 14.45 11.49
CA ALA A 140 -0.82 15.56 10.55
C ALA A 140 -1.59 16.76 11.11
N VAL A 141 -1.96 16.74 12.39
CA VAL A 141 -2.76 17.78 13.05
C VAL A 141 -2.16 19.19 12.88
N ASP A 142 -0.85 19.32 13.07
CA ASP A 142 -0.14 20.61 12.96
C ASP A 142 -0.03 21.09 11.50
N LEU A 143 -0.15 20.16 10.54
CA LEU A 143 -0.17 20.45 9.11
C LEU A 143 -1.58 20.78 8.60
N ARG A 144 -2.60 20.63 9.45
CA ARG A 144 -4.03 20.79 9.10
C ARG A 144 -4.45 19.91 7.91
N LEU A 145 -3.85 18.72 7.80
CA LEU A 145 -4.25 17.72 6.80
C LEU A 145 -5.17 16.69 7.45
N GLU A 146 -6.17 16.22 6.70
CA GLU A 146 -7.12 15.23 7.20
C GLU A 146 -7.24 14.03 6.25
N ALA A 147 -7.18 12.83 6.82
CA ALA A 147 -7.50 11.56 6.18
C ALA A 147 -8.92 11.11 6.55
N LYS A 148 -9.68 10.62 5.57
CA LYS A 148 -11.02 10.04 5.76
C LYS A 148 -11.15 8.69 5.08
N THR A 149 -12.02 7.85 5.61
CA THR A 149 -12.50 6.64 4.93
C THR A 149 -13.89 6.86 4.34
N PRO A 150 -14.40 5.96 3.48
CA PRO A 150 -15.80 6.00 3.02
C PRO A 150 -16.85 6.02 4.13
N ARG A 151 -16.47 5.63 5.36
CA ARG A 151 -17.33 5.72 6.54
C ARG A 151 -17.54 7.16 7.01
N GLN A 152 -16.55 8.03 6.85
CA GLN A 152 -16.55 9.42 7.31
C GLN A 152 -16.86 10.42 6.18
N ASP A 153 -16.43 10.14 4.95
CA ASP A 153 -16.76 10.92 3.76
C ASP A 153 -17.51 10.04 2.75
N VAL A 154 -18.84 10.01 2.89
CA VAL A 154 -19.74 9.25 2.00
C VAL A 154 -19.93 9.91 0.62
N GLN A 155 -19.49 11.17 0.47
CA GLN A 155 -19.64 11.93 -0.76
C GLN A 155 -18.49 11.65 -1.72
N CYS A 156 -17.27 11.43 -1.21
CA CYS A 156 -16.14 11.00 -2.01
C CYS A 156 -16.41 9.64 -2.68
N LYS A 157 -16.19 9.55 -4.00
CA LYS A 157 -16.46 8.36 -4.82
C LYS A 157 -15.21 7.58 -5.21
N LEU A 158 -14.02 8.06 -4.86
CA LEU A 158 -12.73 7.41 -5.16
C LEU A 158 -12.47 6.21 -4.24
N THR A 159 -13.40 5.25 -4.25
CA THR A 159 -13.45 4.08 -3.35
C THR A 159 -12.72 2.87 -3.93
N ALA A 160 -12.12 3.00 -5.11
CA ALA A 160 -11.52 1.90 -5.87
C ALA A 160 -12.42 0.68 -6.12
N GLY A 161 -13.74 0.82 -6.12
CA GLY A 161 -14.67 -0.30 -6.44
C GLY A 161 -14.51 -0.90 -7.84
N THR A 162 -13.85 -0.18 -8.75
CA THR A 162 -13.49 -0.65 -10.10
C THR A 162 -12.07 -1.18 -10.21
N ASN A 163 -11.25 -1.07 -9.17
CA ASN A 163 -9.86 -1.51 -9.22
C ASN A 163 -9.77 -3.03 -9.39
N VAL A 164 -9.14 -3.50 -10.47
CA VAL A 164 -9.12 -4.94 -10.77
C VAL A 164 -8.29 -5.72 -9.75
N PHE A 165 -7.19 -5.16 -9.25
CA PHE A 165 -6.41 -5.85 -8.22
C PHE A 165 -7.13 -5.82 -6.86
N GLY A 166 -7.74 -4.68 -6.50
CA GLY A 166 -8.54 -4.58 -5.28
C GLY A 166 -9.69 -5.59 -5.23
N ARG A 167 -10.39 -5.80 -6.35
CA ARG A 167 -11.41 -6.85 -6.48
C ARG A 167 -10.84 -8.25 -6.25
N TYR A 168 -9.68 -8.55 -6.82
CA TYR A 168 -9.01 -9.83 -6.63
C TYR A 168 -8.64 -10.09 -5.17
N VAL A 169 -8.06 -9.10 -4.49
CA VAL A 169 -7.74 -9.18 -3.06
C VAL A 169 -9.02 -9.36 -2.22
N ASN A 170 -10.12 -8.75 -2.63
CA ASN A 170 -11.43 -8.87 -1.98
C ASN A 170 -12.27 -10.07 -2.48
N GLY A 171 -11.61 -11.15 -2.91
CA GLY A 171 -12.25 -12.45 -3.15
C GLY A 171 -12.90 -12.66 -4.52
N VAL A 172 -12.79 -11.72 -5.46
CA VAL A 172 -13.31 -11.91 -6.82
C VAL A 172 -12.36 -12.83 -7.62
N PRO A 173 -12.85 -13.94 -8.21
CA PRO A 173 -12.02 -14.83 -9.03
C PRO A 173 -11.38 -14.12 -10.22
N GLY A 174 -10.13 -14.48 -10.55
CA GLY A 174 -9.33 -13.84 -11.59
C GLY A 174 -10.03 -13.80 -12.95
N GLU A 175 -10.72 -14.87 -13.34
CA GLU A 175 -11.46 -14.94 -14.61
C GLU A 175 -12.64 -13.95 -14.71
N SER A 176 -13.11 -13.44 -13.57
CA SER A 176 -14.31 -12.59 -13.47
C SER A 176 -14.03 -11.16 -12.98
N VAL A 177 -12.77 -10.86 -12.66
CA VAL A 177 -12.36 -9.63 -11.94
C VAL A 177 -12.69 -8.33 -12.70
N CYS A 178 -12.79 -8.41 -14.02
CA CYS A 178 -13.13 -7.29 -14.88
C CYS A 178 -14.55 -6.76 -14.67
N ASN A 179 -15.50 -7.67 -14.44
CA ASN A 179 -16.94 -7.37 -14.49
C ASN A 179 -17.66 -7.61 -13.16
N THR A 180 -17.00 -8.24 -12.20
CA THR A 180 -17.60 -8.59 -10.91
C THR A 180 -17.11 -7.65 -9.82
N THR A 181 -18.05 -7.00 -9.13
CA THR A 181 -17.75 -6.20 -7.93
C THR A 181 -17.52 -7.14 -6.75
N ALA A 182 -16.60 -6.77 -5.86
CA ALA A 182 -16.38 -7.48 -4.60
C ALA A 182 -17.64 -7.46 -3.73
N GLN A 183 -17.93 -8.59 -3.07
CA GLN A 183 -19.04 -8.68 -2.13
C GLN A 183 -18.58 -8.20 -0.75
N GLU A 184 -19.44 -7.47 -0.05
CA GLU A 184 -19.09 -6.88 1.25
C GLU A 184 -18.55 -7.90 2.27
N LYS A 185 -19.11 -9.11 2.26
CA LYS A 185 -18.71 -10.21 3.14
C LYS A 185 -17.27 -10.70 2.94
N ASP A 186 -16.71 -10.49 1.74
CA ASP A 186 -15.38 -10.96 1.36
C ASP A 186 -14.32 -9.86 1.56
N VAL A 187 -14.74 -8.63 1.86
CA VAL A 187 -13.87 -7.48 2.13
C VAL A 187 -13.43 -7.49 3.60
N ILE A 188 -12.22 -7.97 3.85
CA ILE A 188 -11.64 -8.08 5.20
C ILE A 188 -10.58 -7.01 5.53
N GLY A 189 -10.32 -6.08 4.61
CA GLY A 189 -9.36 -4.98 4.83
C GLY A 189 -7.95 -5.21 4.30
N ARG A 190 -7.67 -6.33 3.61
CA ARG A 190 -6.34 -6.65 3.05
C ARG A 190 -5.95 -5.79 1.85
N PHE A 191 -6.92 -5.19 1.16
CA PHE A 191 -6.65 -4.15 0.16
C PHE A 191 -6.83 -2.77 0.78
N VAL A 192 -5.89 -1.87 0.54
CA VAL A 192 -5.96 -0.46 0.92
C VAL A 192 -5.68 0.36 -0.32
N HIS A 193 -6.59 1.25 -0.66
CA HIS A 193 -6.42 2.23 -1.72
C HIS A 193 -6.35 3.62 -1.11
N VAL A 194 -5.27 4.34 -1.42
CA VAL A 194 -4.99 5.67 -0.86
C VAL A 194 -5.01 6.70 -1.99
N GLU A 195 -5.99 7.58 -1.96
CA GLU A 195 -6.08 8.77 -2.80
C GLU A 195 -5.64 9.97 -1.98
N GLN A 196 -4.85 10.88 -2.55
CA GLN A 196 -4.19 11.93 -1.76
C GLN A 196 -3.85 13.15 -2.61
N LYS A 197 -4.03 14.32 -2.01
CA LYS A 197 -3.63 15.62 -2.56
C LYS A 197 -2.13 15.81 -2.47
N ALA A 198 -1.61 16.81 -3.19
CA ALA A 198 -0.17 17.02 -3.30
C ALA A 198 0.52 17.22 -1.95
N ALA A 199 -0.08 18.03 -1.06
CA ALA A 199 0.49 18.34 0.25
C ALA A 199 0.72 17.10 1.13
N SER A 200 -0.14 16.07 1.01
CA SER A 200 0.03 14.80 1.71
C SER A 200 0.97 13.86 0.95
N ARG A 201 0.74 13.65 -0.35
CA ARG A 201 1.51 12.74 -1.20
C ARG A 201 3.00 13.02 -1.17
N ASP A 202 3.36 14.30 -1.25
CA ASP A 202 4.75 14.73 -1.40
C ASP A 202 5.47 14.77 -0.03
N ASN A 203 4.73 14.58 1.08
CA ASN A 203 5.26 14.52 2.44
C ASN A 203 5.65 13.08 2.85
N ILE A 204 6.76 12.60 2.28
CA ILE A 204 7.28 11.25 2.52
C ILE A 204 7.56 10.99 4.01
N SER A 205 8.08 11.99 4.73
CA SER A 205 8.39 11.85 6.15
C SER A 205 7.14 11.63 6.99
N LEU A 206 6.06 12.37 6.72
CA LEU A 206 4.77 12.13 7.38
C LEU A 206 4.28 10.71 7.12
N TRP A 207 4.23 10.28 5.85
CA TRP A 207 3.75 8.94 5.51
C TRP A 207 4.61 7.82 6.08
N THR A 208 5.92 8.02 6.19
CA THR A 208 6.83 7.08 6.87
C THR A 208 6.40 6.93 8.33
N SER A 209 6.26 8.04 9.06
CA SER A 209 5.83 8.03 10.46
C SER A 209 4.43 7.45 10.65
N VAL A 210 3.51 7.71 9.72
CA VAL A 210 2.15 7.14 9.73
C VAL A 210 2.18 5.63 9.62
N ILE A 211 2.98 5.07 8.72
CA ILE A 211 3.11 3.63 8.55
C ILE A 211 3.76 3.00 9.78
N GLU A 212 4.85 3.57 10.29
CA GLU A 212 5.56 3.04 11.46
C GLU A 212 4.70 3.08 12.73
N ASP A 213 3.85 4.10 12.87
CA ASP A 213 2.90 4.20 13.97
C ASP A 213 1.73 3.22 13.83
N ALA A 214 1.17 3.11 12.62
CA ALA A 214 0.04 2.22 12.34
C ALA A 214 0.43 0.73 12.43
N PHE A 215 1.69 0.41 12.11
CA PHE A 215 2.21 -0.95 12.05
C PHE A 215 3.62 -1.04 12.69
N PRO A 216 3.71 -0.95 14.02
CA PRO A 216 4.99 -0.98 14.72
C PRO A 216 5.69 -2.32 14.48
N VAL A 217 6.88 -2.27 13.88
CA VAL A 217 7.73 -3.44 13.72
C VAL A 217 8.62 -3.57 14.95
N ALA A 218 8.62 -4.74 15.59
CA ALA A 218 9.56 -5.03 16.68
C ALA A 218 11.00 -4.88 16.14
N HIS A 219 11.68 -3.83 16.58
CA HIS A 219 13.09 -3.64 16.28
C HIS A 219 13.85 -4.78 16.97
N ALA A 220 14.51 -5.64 16.19
CA ALA A 220 15.47 -6.56 16.76
C ALA A 220 16.56 -5.71 17.43
N SER A 221 16.58 -5.69 18.77
CA SER A 221 17.70 -5.17 19.53
C SER A 221 18.95 -5.91 19.06
N GLN A 222 19.83 -5.24 18.32
CA GLN A 222 21.13 -5.82 18.03
C GLN A 222 21.86 -5.98 19.37
N PRO A 223 22.31 -7.18 19.77
CA PRO A 223 23.23 -7.28 20.88
C PRO A 223 24.50 -6.55 20.46
N ILE A 224 24.88 -5.54 21.25
CA ILE A 224 26.19 -4.90 21.12
C ILE A 224 27.21 -6.03 21.26
N ALA A 225 27.88 -6.37 20.15
CA ALA A 225 29.01 -7.27 20.20
C ALA A 225 30.07 -6.59 21.08
N ALA A 226 30.15 -7.00 22.34
CA ALA A 226 31.26 -6.64 23.21
C ALA A 226 32.50 -7.31 22.61
N THR A 227 33.25 -6.56 21.82
CA THR A 227 34.57 -6.95 21.35
C THR A 227 35.48 -7.09 22.57
N ILE A 228 35.57 -8.29 23.13
CA ILE A 228 36.58 -8.61 24.15
C ILE A 228 37.92 -8.67 23.42
N LEU A 229 38.67 -7.56 23.44
CA LEU A 229 40.11 -7.59 23.17
C LEU A 229 40.80 -8.30 24.35
N THR A 230 41.06 -9.59 24.25
CA THR A 230 42.05 -10.24 25.10
C THR A 230 43.45 -9.79 24.65
N ALA A 231 44.03 -8.84 25.39
CA ALA A 231 45.44 -8.52 25.31
C ALA A 231 46.25 -9.70 25.89
N LEU A 232 46.78 -10.56 25.02
CA LEU A 232 47.77 -11.56 25.39
C LEU A 232 49.14 -10.89 25.50
N GLY A 233 49.50 -10.49 26.71
CA GLY A 233 50.86 -10.18 27.10
C GLY A 233 51.18 -10.89 28.40
N LEU A 234 52.06 -11.89 28.35
CA LEU A 234 53.31 -11.89 29.12
C LEU A 234 54.17 -13.15 28.85
N LEU A 235 55.43 -12.86 28.53
CA LEU A 235 56.66 -13.51 29.01
C LEU A 235 56.77 -15.05 29.00
N CYS A 236 57.63 -15.57 28.10
CA CYS A 236 58.49 -16.70 28.46
C CYS A 236 59.71 -16.80 27.52
N THR A 237 60.80 -16.09 27.82
CA THR A 237 62.17 -16.50 27.43
C THR A 237 63.19 -15.95 28.43
N LEU A 238 63.45 -16.73 29.47
CA LEU A 238 64.75 -16.81 30.13
C LEU A 238 64.96 -18.30 30.39
N LEU A 239 65.88 -18.90 29.63
CA LEU A 239 66.68 -20.09 29.95
C LEU A 239 67.48 -20.47 28.70
N PHE A 240 68.70 -19.95 28.61
CA PHE A 240 69.98 -20.59 28.24
C PHE A 240 71.00 -19.51 27.88
#